data_AF-A0AAW1D7K7-F1
#
_entry.id   AF-A0AAW1D7K7-F1
#
_cell.length_a   1.000
_cell.length_b   1.000
_cell.length_c   1.000
_cell.angle_alpha   90.00
_cell.angle_beta   90.00
_cell.angle_gamma   90.00
#
_symmetry.space_group_name_H-M   'P 1'
#
loop_
_entity.id
_entity.type
_entity.pdbx_description
1 polymer ?
#
loop_
_entity_poly.entity_id
_entity_poly.type
_entity_poly.pdbx_seq_one_letter_code
_entity_poly.pdbx_strand_id
1 'polypeptide(L)'
;MTFEGIQLQGALKIMEKLSALTFQKINRIITSVDSQPMFDGGVLINVLGRLKADEDPPLSFSQTFILKPLGSTYYCQHDIFRLGLHDTS
;
A
#
# COMPACT_ATOMS: atom_id res chain seq x y z
N MET A 1 8.98 0.10 2.18
CA MET A 1 7.64 -0.49 2.26
C MET A 1 7.49 -1.19 3.60
N THR A 2 6.32 -1.11 4.22
CA THR A 2 5.91 -1.96 5.35
C THR A 2 4.69 -2.75 4.91
N PHE A 3 4.75 -4.07 4.89
CA PHE A 3 3.65 -4.94 4.45
C PHE A 3 3.24 -5.86 5.59
N GLU A 4 2.02 -5.73 6.12
CA GLU A 4 1.52 -6.52 7.25
C GLU A 4 2.48 -6.49 8.47
N GLY A 5 3.12 -5.34 8.72
CA GLY A 5 4.10 -5.16 9.80
C GLY A 5 5.55 -5.52 9.45
N ILE A 6 5.82 -6.15 8.31
CA ILE A 6 7.17 -6.48 7.85
C ILE A 6 7.78 -5.28 7.13
N GLN A 7 8.89 -4.75 7.65
CA GLN A 7 9.62 -3.64 7.05
C GLN A 7 10.59 -4.11 5.96
N LEU A 8 10.54 -3.44 4.81
CA LEU A 8 11.32 -3.74 3.61
C LEU A 8 11.92 -2.45 3.06
N GLN A 9 13.23 -2.45 2.84
CA GLN A 9 13.97 -1.30 2.36
C GLN A 9 14.65 -1.62 1.03
N GLY A 10 14.52 -0.68 0.08
CA GLY A 10 15.09 -0.80 -1.26
C GLY A 10 14.22 -1.61 -2.23
N ALA A 11 14.35 -1.30 -3.52
CA ALA A 11 13.51 -1.89 -4.56
C ALA A 11 13.65 -3.42 -4.65
N LEU A 12 14.87 -3.97 -4.48
CA LEU A 12 15.11 -5.42 -4.55
C LEU A 12 14.28 -6.19 -3.51
N LYS A 13 14.40 -5.84 -2.22
CA LYS A 13 13.65 -6.52 -1.14
C LYS A 13 12.15 -6.34 -1.26
N ILE A 14 11.70 -5.18 -1.76
CA ILE A 14 10.28 -4.93 -2.03
C ILE A 14 9.78 -5.87 -3.13
N MET A 15 10.52 -5.98 -4.24
CA MET A 15 10.16 -6.85 -5.36
C MET A 15 10.20 -8.34 -4.98
N GLU A 16 11.15 -8.76 -4.15
CA GLU A 16 11.21 -10.11 -3.59
C GLU A 16 9.96 -10.42 -2.77
N LYS A 17 9.54 -9.52 -1.87
CA LYS A 17 8.33 -9.71 -1.09
C LYS A 17 7.09 -9.82 -1.99
N LEU A 18 6.95 -8.91 -2.96
CA LEU A 18 5.80 -8.89 -3.86
C LEU A 18 5.75 -10.16 -4.72
N SER A 19 6.89 -10.64 -5.21
CA SER A 19 7.00 -11.88 -5.98
C SER A 19 6.75 -13.13 -5.13
N ALA A 20 7.00 -13.06 -3.82
CA ALA A 20 6.76 -14.16 -2.88
C ALA A 20 5.28 -14.26 -2.43
N LEU A 21 4.42 -13.32 -2.81
CA LEU A 21 2.99 -13.42 -2.55
C LEU A 21 2.40 -14.54 -3.41
N THR A 22 1.64 -15.43 -2.79
CA THR A 22 1.18 -16.68 -3.42
C THR A 22 -0.08 -16.55 -4.26
N PHE A 23 -0.75 -15.39 -4.24
CA PHE A 23 -1.96 -15.16 -5.01
C PHE A 23 -1.66 -14.98 -6.50
N GLN A 24 -2.54 -15.46 -7.37
CA GLN A 24 -2.38 -15.30 -8.83
C GLN A 24 -3.12 -14.06 -9.35
N LYS A 25 -4.29 -13.78 -8.79
CA LYS A 25 -5.13 -12.65 -9.15
C LYS A 25 -5.41 -11.82 -7.92
N ILE A 26 -5.28 -10.51 -8.10
CA ILE A 26 -5.59 -9.53 -7.07
C ILE A 26 -6.57 -8.52 -7.65
N ASN A 27 -7.77 -8.46 -7.08
CA ASN A 27 -8.76 -7.45 -7.41
C ASN A 27 -8.84 -6.44 -6.26
N ARG A 28 -8.77 -5.14 -6.58
CA ARG A 28 -8.79 -4.06 -5.60
C ARG A 28 -9.92 -3.10 -5.97
N ILE A 29 -10.82 -2.86 -5.01
CA ILE A 29 -11.87 -1.86 -5.10
C ILE A 29 -11.49 -0.73 -4.15
N ILE A 30 -11.18 0.43 -4.69
CA ILE A 30 -10.86 1.63 -3.90
C ILE A 30 -12.16 2.24 -3.40
N THR A 31 -12.28 2.46 -2.10
CA THR A 31 -13.48 3.07 -1.49
C THR A 31 -13.28 4.55 -1.22
N SER A 32 -12.08 4.95 -0.78
CA SER A 32 -11.75 6.35 -0.55
C SER A 32 -10.25 6.58 -0.76
N VAL A 33 -9.94 7.81 -1.17
CA VAL A 33 -8.57 8.30 -1.31
C VAL A 33 -8.54 9.72 -0.74
N ASP A 34 -7.69 9.92 0.25
CA ASP A 34 -7.43 11.23 0.84
C ASP A 34 -5.98 11.59 0.59
N SER A 35 -5.70 12.88 0.34
CA SER A 35 -4.33 13.34 0.15
C SER A 35 -4.08 14.71 0.79
N GLN A 36 -2.86 14.92 1.26
CA GLN A 36 -2.41 16.18 1.85
C GLN A 36 -1.00 16.54 1.37
N PRO A 37 -0.74 17.82 1.06
CA PRO A 37 0.60 18.28 0.74
C PRO A 37 1.50 18.24 1.98
N MET A 38 2.78 17.92 1.78
CA MET A 38 3.81 17.96 2.81
C MET A 38 4.67 19.22 2.65
N PHE A 39 5.30 19.65 3.75
CA PHE A 39 6.13 20.86 3.78
C PHE A 39 7.33 20.82 2.83
N ASP A 40 7.79 19.64 2.43
CA ASP A 40 8.93 19.44 1.54
C ASP A 40 8.55 19.19 0.07
N GLY A 41 7.32 19.56 -0.30
CA GLY A 41 6.79 19.34 -1.65
C GLY A 41 6.38 17.90 -1.93
N GLY A 42 6.46 17.01 -0.93
CA GLY A 42 5.88 15.67 -1.00
C GLY A 42 4.36 15.67 -0.87
N VAL A 43 3.76 14.49 -1.04
CA VAL A 43 2.33 14.26 -0.88
C VAL A 43 2.12 13.03 0.01
N LEU A 44 1.34 13.19 1.08
CA LEU A 44 0.80 12.09 1.87
C LEU A 44 -0.51 11.63 1.24
N ILE A 45 -0.66 10.33 0.99
CA ILE A 45 -1.86 9.74 0.40
C ILE A 45 -2.31 8.59 1.30
N ASN A 46 -3.59 8.58 1.68
CA ASN A 46 -4.21 7.45 2.35
C ASN A 46 -5.28 6.84 1.45
N VAL A 47 -5.21 5.53 1.26
CA VAL A 47 -6.13 4.76 0.42
C VAL A 47 -6.82 3.72 1.29
N LEU A 48 -8.16 3.71 1.26
CA LEU A 48 -8.95 2.64 1.82
C LEU A 48 -9.63 1.86 0.69
N GLY A 49 -9.81 0.57 0.89
CA GLY A 49 -10.48 -0.25 -0.09
C GLY A 49 -10.78 -1.66 0.37
N ARG A 50 -11.23 -2.47 -0.59
CA ARG A 50 -11.39 -3.91 -0.44
C ARG A 50 -10.50 -4.64 -1.44
N LEU A 51 -9.90 -5.71 -0.97
CA LEU A 51 -8.97 -6.59 -1.67
C LEU A 51 -9.61 -7.96 -1.77
N LYS A 52 -9.69 -8.53 -2.97
CA LYS A 52 -9.97 -9.96 -3.17
C LYS A 52 -8.72 -10.60 -3.79
N ALA A 53 -8.14 -11.57 -3.09
CA ALA A 53 -7.08 -12.42 -3.64
C ALA A 53 -7.73 -13.72 -4.16
N ASP A 54 -7.56 -14.02 -5.44
CA ASP A 54 -8.13 -15.21 -6.09
C ASP A 54 -9.64 -15.40 -5.76
N GLU A 55 -9.98 -16.53 -5.13
CA GLU A 55 -11.33 -16.86 -4.68
C GLU A 55 -11.57 -16.61 -3.18
N ASP A 56 -10.59 -16.04 -2.47
CA ASP A 56 -10.75 -15.70 -1.06
C ASP A 56 -11.81 -14.60 -0.85
N PRO A 57 -12.43 -14.54 0.33
CA PRO A 57 -13.36 -13.47 0.67
C PRO A 57 -12.70 -12.07 0.56
N PRO A 58 -13.45 -11.03 0.14
CA PRO A 58 -12.91 -9.69 0.04
C PRO A 58 -12.63 -9.09 1.41
N LEU A 59 -11.34 -8.85 1.70
CA LEU A 59 -10.87 -8.21 2.92
C LEU A 59 -10.80 -6.70 2.75
N SER A 60 -11.05 -5.94 3.81
CA SER A 60 -10.73 -4.51 3.80
C SER A 60 -9.20 -4.32 3.84
N PHE A 61 -8.69 -3.25 3.26
CA PHE A 61 -7.29 -2.87 3.38
C PHE A 61 -7.16 -1.35 3.52
N SER A 62 -6.07 -0.93 4.13
CA SER A 62 -5.58 0.45 4.12
C SER A 62 -4.17 0.47 3.55
N GLN A 63 -3.89 1.42 2.67
CA GLN A 63 -2.56 1.64 2.13
C GLN A 63 -2.20 3.12 2.19
N THR A 64 -1.05 3.44 2.77
CA THR A 64 -0.55 4.81 2.90
C THR A 64 0.70 4.97 2.07
N PHE A 65 0.75 6.03 1.27
CA PHE A 65 1.90 6.41 0.47
C PHE A 65 2.43 7.77 0.87
N ILE A 66 3.75 7.91 0.87
CA ILE A 66 4.41 9.21 0.86
C ILE A 66 5.15 9.32 -0.47
N LEU A 67 4.70 10.25 -1.29
CA LEU A 67 5.34 10.60 -2.54
C LEU A 67 6.31 11.76 -2.31
N LYS A 68 7.50 11.69 -2.92
CA LYS A 68 8.47 12.78 -2.94
C LYS A 68 8.75 13.24 -4.36
N PRO A 69 9.00 14.54 -4.58
CA PRO A 69 9.33 15.05 -5.89
C PRO A 69 10.67 14.49 -6.38
N LEU A 70 10.73 14.20 -7.67
CA LEU A 70 11.93 13.82 -8.42
C LEU A 70 11.89 14.54 -9.77
N GLY A 71 12.47 15.75 -9.81
CA GLY A 71 12.35 16.62 -10.97
C GLY A 71 10.88 17.00 -11.22
N SER A 72 10.35 16.66 -12.40
CA SER A 72 8.95 16.90 -12.78
C SER A 72 8.00 15.72 -12.46
N THR A 73 8.50 14.68 -11.80
CA THR A 73 7.70 13.50 -11.40
C THR A 73 7.76 13.27 -9.89
N TYR A 74 7.13 12.21 -9.41
CA TYR A 74 7.18 11.75 -8.04
C TYR A 74 7.70 10.31 -7.97
N TYR A 75 8.32 9.96 -6.84
CA TYR A 75 8.57 8.56 -6.49
C TYR A 75 7.95 8.25 -5.13
N CYS A 76 7.59 6.98 -4.95
CA CYS A 76 7.08 6.49 -3.68
C CYS A 76 8.23 6.27 -2.70
N GLN A 77 8.36 7.15 -1.70
CA GLN A 77 9.38 7.02 -0.67
C GLN A 77 8.93 6.08 0.45
N HIS A 78 7.67 6.19 0.88
CA HIS A 78 7.08 5.31 1.88
C HIS A 78 5.80 4.67 1.35
N ASP A 79 5.64 3.38 1.66
CA ASP A 79 4.48 2.57 1.34
C ASP A 79 4.19 1.73 2.58
N ILE A 80 2.99 1.83 3.13
CA ILE A 80 2.54 1.03 4.27
C ILE A 80 1.23 0.37 3.88
N PHE A 81 1.21 -0.96 3.90
CA PHE A 81 0.04 -1.78 3.59
C PHE A 81 -0.39 -2.57 4.82
N ARG A 82 -1.70 -2.52 5.11
CA ARG A 82 -2.38 -3.29 6.15
C ARG A 82 -3.69 -3.86 5.65
N LEU A 83 -3.96 -5.12 5.93
CA LEU A 83 -5.30 -5.70 5.88
C LEU A 83 -6.10 -5.24 7.10
N GLY A 84 -7.35 -4.87 6.88
CA GLY A 84 -8.31 -4.63 7.95
C GLY A 84 -8.86 -5.94 8.50
N LEU A 85 -7.96 -6.82 8.94
CA LEU A 85 -8.26 -7.94 9.81
C LEU A 85 -8.48 -7.36 11.22
N HIS A 86 -9.67 -6.84 11.49
CA HIS A 86 -10.03 -6.56 12.88
C HIS A 86 -10.41 -7.89 13.52
N ASP A 87 -9.65 -8.28 14.55
CA ASP A 87 -10.18 -9.11 15.63
C ASP A 87 -11.46 -8.41 16.11
N THR A 88 -12.60 -9.03 15.84
CA THR A 88 -13.86 -8.66 16.47
C THR A 88 -13.76 -9.10 17.93
N SER A 89 -13.15 -8.25 18.76
CA SER A 89 -13.26 -8.33 20.22
C SER A 89 -14.40 -7.44 20.68
#